data_AF-A0AA86IPA3-F1
#
_entry.id   AF-A0AA86IPA3-F1
#
_cell.length_a   1.000
_cell.length_b   1.000
_cell.length_c   1.000
_cell.angle_alpha   90.00
_cell.angle_beta   90.00
_cell.angle_gamma   90.00
#
_symmetry.space_group_name_H-M   'P 1'
#
loop_
_entity.id
_entity.type
_entity.pdbx_description
1 polymer ?
#
loop_
_entity_poly.entity_id
_entity_poly.type
_entity_poly.pdbx_seq_one_letter_code
_entity_poly.pdbx_strand_id
1 'polypeptide(L)' 'MTVTHNGKLYHVKRCALNDNEWRLTSVDKPREQITLSRWQMHIAGLLEQVEGKS' A
#
# COMPACT_ATOMS: atom_id res chain seq x y z
N MET A 1 -5.13 -7.14 -0.62
CA MET A 1 -5.18 -6.65 0.77
C MET A 1 -5.78 -5.26 0.75
N THR A 2 -6.59 -4.89 1.75
CA THR A 2 -7.14 -3.53 1.87
C THR A 2 -6.61 -2.91 3.16
N VAL A 3 -6.12 -1.68 3.08
CA VAL A 3 -5.58 -0.94 4.23
C VAL A 3 -6.28 0.40 4.36
N THR A 4 -6.40 0.90 5.59
CA THR A 4 -6.93 2.24 5.86
C THR A 4 -5.76 3.15 6.17
N HIS A 5 -5.65 4.25 5.43
CA HIS A 5 -4.63 5.27 5.65
C HIS A 5 -5.28 6.65 5.57
N ASN A 6 -5.07 7.48 6.59
CA ASN A 6 -5.68 8.82 6.70
C ASN A 6 -7.20 8.84 6.47
N GLY A 7 -7.93 7.86 7.02
CA GLY A 7 -9.38 7.75 6.90
C GLY A 7 -9.90 7.31 5.53
N LYS A 8 -9.02 6.93 4.59
CA LYS A 8 -9.38 6.41 3.27
C LYS A 8 -8.97 4.95 3.13
N LEU A 9 -9.76 4.16 2.40
CA LEU A 9 -9.42 2.79 2.07
C LEU A 9 -8.64 2.70 0.76
N TYR A 10 -7.61 1.85 0.79
CA TYR A 10 -6.77 1.56 -0.36
C TYR A 10 -6.62 0.05 -0.55
N HIS A 11 -6.76 -0.40 -1.80
CA HIS A 11 -6.30 -1.72 -2.22
C HIS A 11 -4.79 -1.71 -2.38
N VAL A 12 -4.11 -2.55 -1.62
CA VAL A 12 -2.66 -2.74 -1.71
C VAL A 12 -2.36 -3.97 -2.58
N LYS A 13 -1.47 -3.77 -3.55
CA LYS A 13 -0.88 -4.82 -4.36
C LYS A 13 0.64 -4.65 -4.41
N ARG A 14 1.40 -5.70 -4.10
CA ARG A 14 2.86 -5.69 -4.28
C ARG A 14 3.18 -5.60 -5.78
N CYS A 15 4.09 -4.71 -6.16
CA CYS A 15 4.52 -4.57 -7.55
C CYS A 15 5.44 -5.74 -7.93
N ALA A 16 5.10 -6.46 -9.00
CA ALA A 16 5.82 -7.67 -9.41
C ALA A 16 7.21 -7.40 -10.02
N LEU A 17 7.51 -6.15 -10.38
CA LEU A 17 8.76 -5.77 -11.02
C LEU A 17 9.90 -5.61 -10.01
N ASN A 18 9.58 -5.14 -8.80
CA ASN A 18 10.52 -4.93 -7.71
C ASN A 18 9.81 -5.34 -6.41
N ASP A 19 10.29 -6.40 -5.77
CA ASP A 19 9.76 -6.93 -4.49
C ASP A 19 9.67 -5.90 -3.34
N ASN A 20 10.20 -4.68 -3.54
CA ASN A 20 10.27 -3.62 -2.55
C ASN A 20 9.25 -2.49 -2.78
N GLU A 21 8.29 -2.65 -3.69
CA GLU A 21 7.29 -1.62 -3.99
C GLU A 21 5.86 -2.15 -3.85
N TRP A 22 4.98 -1.26 -3.37
CA TRP A 22 3.56 -1.51 -3.21
C TRP A 22 2.76 -0.46 -3.92
N ARG A 23 1.72 -0.89 -4.63
CA ARG A 23 0.75 -0.02 -5.26
C ARG A 23 -0.50 0.06 -4.40
N LEU A 24 -0.85 1.27 -3.99
CA LEU A 24 -2.07 1.62 -3.29
C LEU A 24 -3.04 2.22 -4.31
N THR A 25 -4.18 1.58 -4.49
CA THR A 25 -5.27 2.07 -5.33
C THR A 25 -6.45 2.44 -4.45
N SER A 26 -6.92 3.69 -4.52
CA SER A 26 -8.07 4.12 -3.73
C SER A 26 -9.31 3.28 -4.09
N VAL A 27 -10.07 2.85 -3.08
CA VAL A 27 -11.30 2.07 -3.30
C VAL A 27 -12.38 2.94 -3.96
N ASP A 28 -12.63 4.13 -3.44
CA ASP A 28 -13.62 5.07 -3.98
C ASP A 28 -13.25 5.64 -5.35
N LYS A 29 -11.95 5.76 -5.64
CA LYS A 29 -11.43 6.39 -6.86
C LYS A 29 -10.34 5.53 -7.50
N PRO A 30 -10.72 4.54 -8.32
CA PRO A 30 -9.76 3.58 -8.89
C PRO A 30 -8.67 4.18 -9.78
N ARG A 31 -8.84 5.44 -10.24
CA ARG A 31 -7.82 6.18 -10.99
C ARG A 31 -6.74 6.80 -10.09
N GLU A 32 -7.03 7.01 -8.81
CA GLU A 32 -6.04 7.46 -7.82
C GLU A 32 -5.22 6.25 -7.37
N GLN A 33 -4.00 6.17 -7.90
CA GLN A 33 -3.05 5.10 -7.59
C GLN A 33 -1.71 5.70 -7.20
N ILE A 34 -1.14 5.19 -6.13
CA ILE A 34 0.14 5.65 -5.58
C ILE A 34 1.03 4.43 -5.45
N THR A 35 2.26 4.52 -5.98
CA THR A 35 3.28 3.50 -5.74
C THR A 35 4.17 4.00 -4.61
N LEU A 36 4.33 3.17 -3.59
CA LEU A 36 5.16 3.42 -2.42
C LEU A 36 6.29 2.38 -2.37
N SER A 37 7.51 2.86 -2.13
CA SER A 37 8.63 1.99 -1.79
C SER A 37 8.49 1.42 -0.37
N ARG A 38 9.28 0.40 -0.05
CA ARG A 38 9.33 -0.21 1.28
C ARG A 38 9.50 0.79 2.41
N TRP A 39 10.40 1.75 2.21
CA TRP A 39 10.66 2.80 3.19
C TRP A 39 9.46 3.72 3.35
N GLN A 40 8.78 4.08 2.27
CA GLN A 40 7.56 4.88 2.32
C GLN A 40 6.41 4.13 2.99
N MET A 41 6.28 2.82 2.74
CA MET A 41 5.33 1.95 3.44
C MET A 41 5.63 1.87 4.95
N HIS A 42 6.91 1.86 5.34
CA HIS A 42 7.33 1.87 6.74
C HIS A 42 6.95 3.18 7.42
N ILE A 43 7.27 4.32 6.79
CA ILE A 43 6.90 5.65 7.30
C ILE A 43 5.38 5.79 7.41
N ALA A 44 4.61 5.25 6.46
CA ALA A 44 3.16 5.26 6.49
C ALA A 44 2.54 4.32 7.55
N GLY A 45 3.36 3.52 8.25
CA GLY A 45 2.88 2.51 9.21
C GLY A 45 2.11 1.35 8.56
N LEU A 46 2.24 1.19 7.24
CA LEU A 46 1.52 0.17 6.46
C LEU A 46 2.36 -1.09 6.22
N LEU A 47 3.69 -1.00 6.41
CA LEU A 47 4.61 -2.08 6.04
C LEU A 47 4.30 -3.41 6.75
N GLU A 48 4.05 -3.37 8.07
CA GLU A 48 3.78 -4.59 8.86
C GLU A 48 2.48 -5.28 8.42
N GLN A 49 1.44 -4.49 8.12
CA GLN A 49 0.14 -4.99 7.65
C GLN A 49 0.23 -5.69 6.29
N VAL A 50 1.16 -5.24 5.42
CA VAL A 50 1.27 -5.76 4.04
C VAL A 50 2.34 -6.83 3.90
N GLU A 51 3.37 -6.85 4.75
CA GLU A 51 4.37 -7.93 4.82
C GLU A 51 3.88 -9.12 5.66
N GLY A 52 2.73 -9.00 6.33
CA GLY A 52 2.15 -10.09 7.12
C GLY A 52 2.94 -10.43 8.39
N LYS A 53 3.74 -9.48 8.89
CA LYS A 53 4.36 -9.59 10.22
C LYS A 53 3.29 -9.23 11.25
N SER A 54 2.53 -10.24 11.66
CA SER A 54 1.72 -10.19 12.89
C SER A 54 2.60 -10.29 14.13
#